data_AF-A0A0L0TCS5-F1
#
_entry.id   AF-A0A0L0TCS5-F1
#
_cell.length_a   1.000
_cell.length_b   1.000
_cell.length_c   1.000
_cell.angle_alpha   90.00
_cell.angle_beta   90.00
_cell.angle_gamma   90.00
#
_symmetry.space_group_name_H-M   'P 1'
#
loop_
_entity.id
_entity.type
_entity.pdbx_description
1 polymer ?
#
loop_
_entity_poly.entity_id
_entity_poly.type
_entity_poly.pdbx_seq_one_letter_code
_entity_poly.pdbx_strand_id
1 'polypeptide(L)'
;MTIAHQPRIFPTLRNTMRSSAPSWCGMAPAIVVTLLAAAAAATFATPIGHLVTVSTHQHPVPASGSNANSTYANWTEPWTAPWLHDWTEFLRHEASKWEHWGVNDTCSHPVPPFPCASLENQEDDDGIAYKARTADQVRHRDVRIVAVLGDSISAGFGMISDKLPSARVLEYRGKVFSIGGDKHELTLPNLLARVVSTGGGKHHRKPLGAPKLVTVPLALGKDLDRAVSGAIVQDLSKQATGLLSLLALPPYLPHYRDWKLVTVLIGANNLCRVCFDAHAVNPVVIKAQLRNVLLRLRRAAPRWIVNLMGLFKVAQVFDAAQPVPYCKTVFERFHFCPCVGDAASRERMDQLADAYNAAFADLAHEFEGDKHFKVIYQPGFTGTDIVQYGQEFLSKLDCFHPNLCANQVMAHVLWNNMLEPEGAKTTVFDPYNLTWACPSRDSMYIS
;
A
#
# COMPACT_ATOMS: atom_id res chain seq x y z
N MET A 1 -35.03 17.25 60.63
CA MET A 1 -34.64 16.47 59.44
C MET A 1 -34.96 17.32 58.23
N THR A 2 -33.95 18.06 57.78
CA THR A 2 -34.09 19.25 56.94
C THR A 2 -33.26 19.00 55.70
N ILE A 3 -33.92 18.98 54.55
CA ILE A 3 -33.29 18.91 53.23
C ILE A 3 -32.82 20.33 52.92
N ALA A 4 -31.51 20.51 52.75
CA ALA A 4 -30.88 21.78 52.39
C ALA A 4 -29.94 21.60 51.20
N HIS A 5 -29.90 22.67 50.39
CA HIS A 5 -29.30 22.84 49.07
C HIS A 5 -27.83 22.43 48.89
N GLN A 6 -27.46 22.10 47.64
CA GLN A 6 -26.10 22.32 47.13
C GLN A 6 -26.09 23.14 45.83
N PRO A 7 -25.08 24.00 45.60
CA PRO A 7 -25.09 25.03 44.57
C PRO A 7 -24.26 24.67 43.31
N ARG A 8 -24.56 25.38 42.21
CA ARG A 8 -23.80 25.40 40.94
C ARG A 8 -22.48 26.14 41.09
N ILE A 9 -21.35 25.58 40.61
CA ILE A 9 -20.18 26.34 40.10
C ILE A 9 -19.43 25.54 39.00
N PHE A 10 -19.44 26.04 37.77
CA PHE A 10 -18.33 26.03 36.79
C PHE A 10 -17.78 27.48 36.76
N PRO A 11 -16.54 27.83 36.30
CA PRO A 11 -15.55 27.05 35.55
C PRO A 11 -14.05 27.30 35.94
N THR A 12 -13.19 26.27 35.93
CA THR A 12 -11.71 26.46 35.82
C THR A 12 -11.04 25.24 35.18
N LEU A 13 -11.19 25.07 33.86
CA LEU A 13 -10.42 24.10 33.06
C LEU A 13 -9.93 24.74 31.74
N ARG A 14 -9.66 26.05 31.76
CA ARG A 14 -9.14 26.81 30.61
C ARG A 14 -7.71 27.34 30.77
N ASN A 15 -7.06 27.14 31.93
CA ASN A 15 -5.76 27.77 32.24
C ASN A 15 -4.59 26.81 32.53
N THR A 16 -4.76 25.48 32.42
CA THR A 16 -3.65 24.52 32.63
C THR A 16 -3.05 23.96 31.34
N MET A 17 -3.42 24.47 30.16
CA MET A 17 -2.74 24.18 28.88
C MET A 17 -2.20 25.46 28.21
N ARG A 18 -1.54 26.34 28.98
CA ARG A 18 -0.90 27.55 28.42
C ARG A 18 0.54 27.80 28.86
N SER A 19 1.18 26.86 29.55
CA SER A 19 2.61 26.94 29.83
C SER A 19 3.31 25.64 29.45
N SER A 20 4.44 25.78 28.75
CA SER A 20 5.29 24.73 28.17
C SER A 20 4.67 23.87 27.07
N ALA A 21 4.56 24.43 25.86
CA ALA A 21 4.72 23.62 24.66
C ALA A 21 6.19 23.15 24.64
N PRO A 22 6.49 21.84 24.72
CA PRO A 22 7.84 21.36 24.44
C PRO A 22 8.15 21.73 22.99
N SER A 23 9.34 22.26 22.72
CA SER A 23 9.79 22.47 21.34
C SER A 23 9.83 21.11 20.64
N TRP A 24 8.96 20.93 19.65
CA TRP A 24 8.82 19.69 18.89
C TRP A 24 10.08 19.28 18.11
N CYS A 25 11.10 20.14 18.05
CA CYS A 25 12.41 19.82 17.47
C CYS A 25 13.14 18.68 18.19
N GLY A 26 12.87 18.43 19.48
CA GLY A 26 13.56 17.38 20.24
C GLY A 26 12.90 15.99 20.19
N MET A 27 11.58 15.92 19.99
CA MET A 27 10.83 14.65 19.99
C MET A 27 10.64 14.04 18.59
N ALA A 28 10.64 14.86 17.55
CA ALA A 28 10.50 14.39 16.17
C ALA A 28 11.58 13.36 15.76
N PRO A 29 12.88 13.53 16.09
CA PRO A 29 13.91 12.56 15.69
C PRO A 29 13.72 11.18 16.33
N ALA A 30 13.32 11.12 17.61
CA ALA A 30 13.13 9.85 18.32
C ALA A 30 11.91 9.08 17.80
N ILE A 31 10.80 9.77 17.51
CA ILE A 31 9.60 9.15 16.92
C ILE A 31 9.89 8.66 15.50
N VAL A 32 10.59 9.47 14.69
CA VAL A 32 10.98 9.12 13.32
C VAL A 32 11.90 7.89 13.31
N VAL A 33 12.92 7.85 14.17
CA VAL A 33 13.81 6.68 14.31
C VAL A 33 13.02 5.44 14.75
N THR A 34 12.09 5.59 15.68
CA THR A 34 11.26 4.47 16.17
C THR A 34 10.32 3.95 15.08
N LEU A 35 9.69 4.83 14.30
CA LEU A 35 8.81 4.44 13.20
C LEU A 35 9.58 3.77 12.04
N LEU A 36 10.79 4.25 11.74
CA LEU A 36 11.66 3.60 10.74
C LEU A 36 12.18 2.25 11.23
N ALA A 37 12.60 2.16 12.49
CA ALA A 37 13.01 0.91 13.11
C ALA A 37 11.85 -0.08 13.18
N ALA A 38 10.61 0.37 13.41
CA ALA A 38 9.42 -0.47 13.38
C ALA A 38 9.09 -0.93 11.95
N ALA A 39 9.17 -0.05 10.96
CA ALA A 39 8.98 -0.42 9.55
C ALA A 39 10.02 -1.45 9.08
N ALA A 40 11.28 -1.27 9.49
CA ALA A 40 12.35 -2.24 9.28
C ALA A 40 12.14 -3.53 10.11
N ALA A 41 11.73 -3.46 11.37
CA ALA A 41 11.50 -4.66 12.18
C ALA A 41 10.30 -5.48 11.67
N ALA A 42 9.27 -4.83 11.13
CA ALA A 42 8.11 -5.49 10.54
C ALA A 42 8.45 -6.29 9.27
N THR A 43 9.47 -5.88 8.50
CA THR A 43 10.01 -6.71 7.41
C THR A 43 10.73 -7.96 7.92
N PHE A 44 11.10 -8.06 9.20
CA PHE A 44 11.83 -9.19 9.81
C PHE A 44 11.03 -10.06 10.80
N ALA A 45 9.80 -9.69 11.12
CA ALA A 45 8.98 -10.51 12.02
C ALA A 45 8.52 -11.80 11.30
N THR A 46 9.29 -12.87 11.44
CA THR A 46 8.78 -14.24 11.37
C THR A 46 8.22 -14.62 12.75
N PRO A 47 7.15 -15.42 12.84
CA PRO A 47 6.68 -15.90 14.14
C PRO A 47 7.66 -16.96 14.63
N ILE A 48 8.66 -16.56 15.42
CA ILE A 48 9.57 -17.51 16.06
C ILE A 48 8.82 -18.14 17.24
N GLY A 49 8.42 -19.40 17.05
CA GLY A 49 8.11 -20.30 18.14
C GLY A 49 9.36 -20.62 18.96
N HIS A 50 9.16 -20.70 20.27
CA HIS A 50 10.03 -21.24 21.33
C HIS A 50 11.46 -20.68 21.46
N LEU A 51 11.61 -19.86 22.51
CA LEU A 51 12.87 -19.40 23.08
C LEU A 51 13.87 -20.54 23.32
N VAL A 52 15.09 -20.38 22.80
CA VAL A 52 16.30 -20.94 23.38
C VAL A 52 17.11 -19.78 23.94
N THR A 53 17.23 -19.74 25.26
CA THR A 53 18.04 -18.76 26.00
C THR A 53 19.52 -19.11 25.85
N VAL A 54 20.31 -18.20 25.25
CA VAL A 54 21.77 -18.23 25.35
C VAL A 54 22.16 -17.33 26.53
N SER A 55 22.75 -17.96 27.55
CA SER A 55 23.24 -17.35 28.78
C SER A 55 24.69 -16.86 28.60
N THR A 56 24.99 -15.65 29.07
CA THR A 56 26.36 -15.22 29.38
C THR A 56 26.43 -14.64 30.80
N HIS A 57 27.18 -15.36 31.66
CA HIS A 57 27.89 -14.99 32.92
C HIS A 57 27.21 -14.07 33.98
N GLN A 58 26.81 -14.56 35.17
CA GLN A 58 27.58 -14.65 36.46
C GLN A 58 28.07 -13.28 36.97
N HIS A 59 27.74 -12.67 38.14
CA HIS A 59 27.30 -13.02 39.52
C HIS A 59 26.77 -11.71 40.21
N PRO A 60 26.46 -11.63 41.53
CA PRO A 60 25.64 -12.46 42.43
C PRO A 60 24.43 -11.68 43.02
N VAL A 61 23.40 -12.39 43.47
CA VAL A 61 22.24 -11.86 44.21
C VAL A 61 22.57 -11.76 45.71
N PRO A 62 22.11 -10.70 46.40
CA PRO A 62 21.63 -10.82 47.77
C PRO A 62 20.13 -10.50 47.88
N ALA A 63 19.51 -11.18 48.84
CA ALA A 63 18.08 -11.32 49.05
C ALA A 63 17.39 -10.11 49.71
N SER A 64 16.09 -10.02 49.40
CA SER A 64 14.95 -9.59 50.23
C SER A 64 15.01 -8.23 50.96
N GLY A 65 14.11 -7.33 50.56
CA GLY A 65 13.72 -6.15 51.35
C GLY A 65 12.65 -5.31 50.68
N SER A 66 11.40 -5.56 51.06
CA SER A 66 10.14 -4.80 50.88
C SER A 66 10.14 -3.39 50.24
N ASN A 67 9.06 -3.20 49.45
CA ASN A 67 8.32 -1.95 49.18
C ASN A 67 8.95 -0.92 48.23
N ALA A 68 8.61 -1.04 46.95
CA ALA A 68 8.22 0.11 46.14
C ALA A 68 7.24 -0.34 45.05
N ASN A 69 6.08 0.32 45.01
CA ASN A 69 5.20 0.37 43.84
C ASN A 69 6.04 0.73 42.62
N SER A 70 6.33 -0.25 41.77
CA SER A 70 6.88 -0.03 40.45
C SER A 70 6.20 -0.99 39.49
N THR A 71 5.13 -0.51 38.87
CA THR A 71 4.69 -1.04 37.58
C THR A 71 5.76 -0.69 36.56
N TYR A 72 6.85 -1.47 36.50
CA TYR A 72 7.64 -1.53 35.29
C TYR A 72 6.75 -2.17 34.23
N ALA A 73 6.08 -1.32 33.46
CA ALA A 73 5.50 -1.70 32.19
C ALA A 73 6.62 -2.35 31.37
N ASN A 74 6.44 -3.63 31.04
CA ASN A 74 7.34 -4.35 30.18
C ASN A 74 7.22 -3.73 28.78
N TRP A 75 8.15 -2.87 28.39
CA TRP A 75 8.14 -2.11 27.12
C TRP A 75 8.48 -2.97 25.89
N THR A 76 8.14 -4.26 25.91
CA THR A 76 8.43 -5.20 24.81
C THR A 76 7.31 -5.30 23.78
N GLU A 77 6.15 -4.66 23.99
CA GLU A 77 5.12 -4.54 22.96
C GLU A 77 4.71 -3.08 22.79
N PRO A 78 5.31 -2.32 21.85
CA PRO A 78 5.08 -0.89 21.83
C PRO A 78 3.80 -0.48 21.07
N TRP A 79 3.04 -1.41 20.46
CA TRP A 79 1.94 -1.03 19.57
C TRP A 79 0.77 -2.02 19.64
N THR A 80 -0.11 -1.87 20.63
CA THR A 80 -1.41 -2.56 20.60
C THR A 80 -2.30 -1.94 19.51
N ALA A 81 -3.19 -2.73 18.89
CA ALA A 81 -4.12 -2.23 17.87
C ALA A 81 -4.95 -0.99 18.33
N PRO A 82 -5.38 -0.87 19.60
CA PRO A 82 -6.02 0.35 20.12
C PRO A 82 -5.10 1.59 20.08
N TRP A 83 -3.82 1.44 20.43
CA TRP A 83 -2.87 2.55 20.41
C TRP A 83 -2.64 3.05 18.97
N LEU A 84 -2.49 2.12 18.01
CA LEU A 84 -2.34 2.44 16.60
C LEU A 84 -3.60 3.12 16.04
N HIS A 85 -4.78 2.68 16.49
CA HIS A 85 -6.05 3.31 16.19
C HIS A 85 -6.10 4.76 16.71
N ASP A 86 -5.84 4.99 18.00
CA ASP A 86 -5.89 6.32 18.62
C ASP A 86 -4.89 7.30 17.99
N TRP A 87 -3.68 6.83 17.65
CA TRP A 87 -2.70 7.64 16.92
C TRP A 87 -3.12 7.94 15.48
N THR A 88 -3.74 6.97 14.81
CA THR A 88 -4.30 7.19 13.47
C THR A 88 -5.46 8.19 13.53
N GLU A 89 -6.31 8.13 14.55
CA GLU A 89 -7.38 9.10 14.79
C GLU A 89 -6.83 10.50 15.06
N PHE A 90 -5.84 10.63 15.95
CA PHE A 90 -5.16 11.89 16.25
C PHE A 90 -4.53 12.50 15.00
N LEU A 91 -3.77 11.72 14.23
CA LEU A 91 -3.16 12.19 12.99
C LEU A 91 -4.21 12.53 11.94
N ARG A 92 -5.34 11.81 11.87
CA ARG A 92 -6.44 12.22 10.97
C ARG A 92 -6.98 13.59 11.34
N HIS A 93 -7.20 13.84 12.63
CA HIS A 93 -7.68 15.12 13.13
C HIS A 93 -6.69 16.24 12.88
N GLU A 94 -5.40 16.05 13.18
CA GLU A 94 -4.38 17.09 12.95
C GLU A 94 -4.05 17.28 11.47
N ALA A 95 -3.94 16.19 10.68
CA ALA A 95 -3.74 16.28 9.24
C ALA A 95 -4.91 16.97 8.53
N SER A 96 -6.14 16.86 9.04
CA SER A 96 -7.31 17.54 8.46
C SER A 96 -7.30 19.07 8.68
N LYS A 97 -6.52 19.58 9.64
CA LYS A 97 -6.43 21.02 9.96
C LYS A 97 -5.34 21.74 9.19
N TRP A 98 -4.46 21.00 8.52
CA TRP A 98 -3.25 21.53 7.92
C TRP A 98 -3.35 21.43 6.40
N GLU A 99 -3.88 22.49 5.79
CA GLU A 99 -4.14 22.60 4.34
C GLU A 99 -2.85 22.48 3.49
N HIS A 100 -1.67 22.49 4.12
CA HIS A 100 -0.35 22.35 3.49
C HIS A 100 0.56 21.31 4.19
N TRP A 101 -0.02 20.26 4.76
CA TRP A 101 0.75 19.17 5.37
C TRP A 101 1.38 18.23 4.32
N GLY A 102 2.30 18.80 3.54
CA GLY A 102 2.96 18.18 2.39
C GLY A 102 3.82 19.27 1.75
N VAL A 103 5.13 19.15 1.84
CA VAL A 103 6.09 20.15 1.39
C VAL A 103 6.08 20.12 -0.13
N ASN A 104 5.70 21.22 -0.80
CA ASN A 104 5.79 21.41 -2.25
C ASN A 104 5.68 20.08 -3.03
N ASP A 105 4.47 19.50 -3.01
CA ASP A 105 4.14 18.15 -3.49
C ASP A 105 4.18 18.06 -5.03
N THR A 106 5.29 18.47 -5.63
CA THR A 106 5.48 18.47 -7.07
C THR A 106 6.42 17.36 -7.47
N CYS A 107 5.95 16.53 -8.40
CA CYS A 107 6.85 15.63 -9.10
C CYS A 107 7.78 16.47 -9.99
N SER A 108 9.10 16.20 -9.97
CA SER A 108 10.08 16.86 -10.84
C SER A 108 9.84 16.57 -12.32
N HIS A 109 9.32 15.37 -12.62
CA HIS A 109 8.95 14.92 -13.96
C HIS A 109 7.48 14.47 -13.97
N PRO A 110 6.53 15.41 -13.92
CA PRO A 110 5.13 15.06 -13.84
C PRO A 110 4.73 14.28 -15.10
N VAL A 111 3.96 13.22 -14.91
CA VAL A 111 3.41 12.48 -16.04
C VAL A 111 2.45 13.38 -16.83
N PRO A 112 2.27 13.15 -18.15
CA PRO A 112 1.40 13.99 -18.96
C PRO A 112 -0.03 14.07 -18.41
N PRO A 113 -0.75 15.19 -18.60
CA PRO A 113 -2.14 15.29 -18.20
C PRO A 113 -2.97 14.16 -18.84
N PHE A 114 -3.86 13.56 -18.04
CA PHE A 114 -4.75 12.50 -18.51
C PHE A 114 -5.70 13.03 -19.59
N PRO A 115 -5.61 12.58 -20.85
CA PRO A 115 -6.28 13.22 -21.97
C PRO A 115 -7.68 12.65 -22.25
N CYS A 116 -8.05 11.54 -21.62
CA CYS A 116 -9.26 10.81 -22.01
C CYS A 116 -10.52 11.58 -21.64
N ALA A 117 -11.35 11.85 -22.65
CA ALA A 117 -12.68 12.40 -22.47
C ALA A 117 -13.59 11.41 -21.75
N SER A 118 -14.70 11.93 -21.22
CA SER A 118 -15.77 11.07 -20.71
C SER A 118 -16.41 10.28 -21.85
N LEU A 119 -16.72 9.00 -21.59
CA LEU A 119 -17.36 8.08 -22.56
C LEU A 119 -18.87 8.34 -22.71
N GLU A 120 -19.31 9.59 -22.57
CA GLU A 120 -20.73 9.99 -22.49
C GLU A 120 -21.52 9.75 -23.78
N ASN A 121 -20.86 9.78 -24.94
CA ASN A 121 -21.51 9.79 -26.25
C ASN A 121 -21.62 8.40 -26.91
N GLN A 122 -22.30 7.41 -26.29
CA GLN A 122 -22.69 6.10 -26.87
C GLN A 122 -21.64 5.25 -27.62
N GLU A 123 -20.40 5.71 -27.78
CA GLU A 123 -19.36 4.99 -28.51
C GLU A 123 -18.90 3.76 -27.74
N ASP A 124 -19.09 3.73 -26.42
CA ASP A 124 -18.85 2.57 -25.56
C ASP A 124 -20.15 1.90 -25.08
N ASP A 125 -21.18 1.78 -25.93
CA ASP A 125 -22.32 0.89 -25.66
C ASP A 125 -22.22 -0.39 -26.49
N ASP A 126 -22.05 -1.53 -25.80
CA ASP A 126 -22.00 -2.89 -26.37
C ASP A 126 -23.40 -3.53 -26.36
N GLY A 127 -24.42 -2.82 -25.87
CA GLY A 127 -25.76 -3.38 -25.66
C GLY A 127 -25.84 -4.36 -24.49
N ILE A 128 -24.76 -4.58 -23.73
CA ILE A 128 -24.75 -5.51 -22.60
C ILE A 128 -25.15 -4.78 -21.33
N ALA A 129 -26.29 -5.17 -20.77
CA ALA A 129 -26.77 -4.64 -19.51
C ALA A 129 -25.75 -4.89 -18.39
N TYR A 130 -25.52 -3.89 -17.52
CA TYR A 130 -24.60 -3.96 -16.38
C TYR A 130 -24.75 -5.25 -15.54
N LYS A 131 -25.98 -5.69 -15.28
CA LYS A 131 -26.28 -6.90 -14.50
C LYS A 131 -26.00 -8.21 -15.25
N ALA A 132 -25.90 -8.19 -16.57
CA ALA A 132 -25.65 -9.35 -17.42
C ALA A 132 -24.17 -9.49 -17.81
N ARG A 133 -23.32 -8.50 -17.49
CA ARG A 133 -21.89 -8.56 -17.79
C ARG A 133 -21.25 -9.79 -17.17
N THR A 134 -20.44 -10.47 -17.96
CA THR A 134 -19.47 -11.47 -17.50
C THR A 134 -18.12 -10.81 -17.24
N ALA A 135 -17.18 -11.54 -16.64
CA ALA A 135 -15.88 -11.00 -16.24
C ALA A 135 -15.05 -10.49 -17.42
N ASP A 136 -15.15 -11.13 -18.59
CA ASP A 136 -14.48 -10.70 -19.83
C ASP A 136 -15.13 -9.47 -20.49
N GLN A 137 -16.29 -9.05 -20.00
CA GLN A 137 -17.07 -7.93 -20.54
C GLN A 137 -17.13 -6.75 -19.58
N VAL A 138 -16.32 -6.75 -18.51
CA VAL A 138 -16.31 -5.66 -17.54
C VAL A 138 -15.55 -4.49 -18.12
N ARG A 139 -16.18 -3.32 -18.09
CA ARG A 139 -15.57 -2.05 -18.51
C ARG A 139 -15.19 -1.22 -17.30
N HIS A 140 -14.38 -0.21 -17.57
CA HIS A 140 -13.98 0.82 -16.60
C HIS A 140 -15.18 1.43 -15.84
N ARG A 141 -16.32 1.64 -16.54
CA ARG A 141 -17.55 2.22 -15.96
C ARG A 141 -18.37 1.29 -15.07
N ASP A 142 -18.14 -0.02 -15.18
CA ASP A 142 -18.89 -1.01 -14.41
C ASP A 142 -18.32 -1.20 -13.01
N VAL A 143 -17.08 -0.78 -12.77
CA VAL A 143 -16.43 -0.88 -11.46
C VAL A 143 -17.15 0.02 -10.44
N ARG A 144 -17.63 -0.59 -9.35
CA ARG A 144 -18.27 0.14 -8.24
C ARG A 144 -17.41 0.20 -6.99
N ILE A 145 -16.58 -0.81 -6.79
CA ILE A 145 -15.69 -0.91 -5.65
C ILE A 145 -14.27 -1.08 -6.17
N VAL A 146 -13.34 -0.34 -5.59
CA VAL A 146 -11.90 -0.54 -5.70
C VAL A 146 -11.38 -1.05 -4.36
N ALA A 147 -10.44 -1.98 -4.39
CA ALA A 147 -9.74 -2.46 -3.20
C ALA A 147 -8.27 -2.78 -3.53
N VAL A 148 -7.42 -2.83 -2.50
CA VAL A 148 -6.01 -3.21 -2.66
C VAL A 148 -5.60 -4.20 -1.58
N LEU A 149 -4.86 -5.22 -1.98
CA LEU A 149 -4.06 -6.07 -1.10
C LEU A 149 -2.59 -5.88 -1.49
N GLY A 150 -1.69 -5.73 -0.53
CA GLY A 150 -0.29 -5.45 -0.86
C GLY A 150 0.57 -5.09 0.33
N ASP A 151 1.68 -4.43 0.05
CA ASP A 151 2.68 -4.03 1.04
C ASP A 151 2.83 -2.50 1.15
N SER A 152 3.99 -2.04 1.63
CA SER A 152 4.33 -0.63 1.82
C SER A 152 4.23 0.21 0.55
N ILE A 153 4.46 -0.37 -0.64
CA ILE A 153 4.30 0.34 -1.92
C ILE A 153 2.83 0.73 -2.09
N SER A 154 1.94 -0.22 -1.83
CA SER A 154 0.50 -0.05 -1.95
C SER A 154 -0.11 0.79 -0.81
N ALA A 155 0.60 0.96 0.30
CA ALA A 155 0.25 1.91 1.36
C ALA A 155 0.76 3.35 1.10
N GLY A 156 1.60 3.54 0.06
CA GLY A 156 2.26 4.82 -0.22
C GLY A 156 3.27 5.21 0.86
N PHE A 157 4.00 4.24 1.43
CA PHE A 157 4.99 4.52 2.48
C PHE A 157 6.09 5.46 1.99
N GLY A 158 6.29 6.57 2.70
CA GLY A 158 7.41 7.49 2.46
C GLY A 158 7.41 8.16 1.07
N MET A 159 6.33 8.07 0.30
CA MET A 159 6.34 8.50 -1.10
C MET A 159 6.44 10.03 -1.27
N ILE A 160 5.99 10.79 -0.29
CA ILE A 160 6.24 12.23 -0.17
C ILE A 160 7.10 12.41 1.07
N SER A 161 8.38 12.66 0.86
CA SER A 161 9.35 12.65 1.95
C SER A 161 10.53 13.58 1.72
N ASP A 162 11.24 13.83 2.81
CA ASP A 162 12.52 14.51 2.85
C ASP A 162 13.55 13.60 3.53
N LYS A 163 14.82 14.01 3.58
CA LYS A 163 15.89 13.28 4.27
C LYS A 163 15.76 13.39 5.78
N LEU A 164 16.35 12.44 6.51
CA LEU A 164 16.47 12.53 7.96
C LEU A 164 17.36 13.71 8.38
N PRO A 165 17.05 14.38 9.52
CA PRO A 165 16.00 14.08 10.50
C PRO A 165 14.67 14.82 10.28
N SER A 166 14.54 15.64 9.23
CA SER A 166 13.31 16.39 8.92
C SER A 166 12.22 15.55 8.27
N ALA A 167 12.56 14.32 7.86
CA ALA A 167 11.66 13.39 7.21
C ALA A 167 10.40 13.09 8.04
N ARG A 168 9.28 12.97 7.33
CA ARG A 168 8.01 12.46 7.87
C ARG A 168 7.91 10.98 7.49
N VAL A 169 7.55 10.15 8.45
CA VAL A 169 7.37 8.70 8.23
C VAL A 169 5.88 8.41 8.25
N LEU A 170 5.28 8.41 7.06
CA LEU A 170 3.83 8.29 6.87
C LEU A 170 3.53 7.35 5.69
N GLU A 171 2.32 6.82 5.68
CA GLU A 171 1.73 6.06 4.58
C GLU A 171 0.70 6.94 3.87
N TYR A 172 0.96 7.32 2.63
CA TYR A 172 0.14 8.25 1.84
C TYR A 172 -0.99 7.53 1.09
N ARG A 173 -1.80 6.76 1.83
CA ARG A 173 -2.89 5.93 1.28
C ARG A 173 -3.89 6.71 0.43
N GLY A 174 -4.14 7.98 0.75
CA GLY A 174 -5.00 8.87 -0.04
C GLY A 174 -4.46 9.22 -1.43
N LYS A 175 -3.15 9.07 -1.65
CA LYS A 175 -2.45 9.50 -2.87
C LYS A 175 -1.84 8.34 -3.67
N VAL A 176 -1.81 7.13 -3.12
CA VAL A 176 -1.18 5.96 -3.76
C VAL A 176 -1.89 5.59 -5.08
N PHE A 177 -1.10 5.24 -6.09
CA PHE A 177 -1.57 5.06 -7.47
C PHE A 177 -2.72 4.05 -7.62
N SER A 178 -2.73 2.99 -6.82
CA SER A 178 -3.63 1.85 -6.97
C SER A 178 -5.04 2.09 -6.41
N ILE A 179 -5.19 2.97 -5.41
CA ILE A 179 -6.48 3.16 -4.71
C ILE A 179 -6.71 4.53 -4.08
N GLY A 180 -5.75 5.45 -4.13
CA GLY A 180 -5.88 6.74 -3.43
C GLY A 180 -7.12 7.54 -3.83
N GLY A 181 -7.79 8.12 -2.83
CA GLY A 181 -9.05 8.83 -2.96
C GLY A 181 -8.96 10.35 -2.84
N ASP A 182 -7.77 10.92 -2.58
CA ASP A 182 -7.55 12.35 -2.53
C ASP A 182 -7.86 13.00 -3.88
N LYS A 183 -8.33 14.25 -3.84
CA LYS A 183 -8.72 14.96 -5.06
C LYS A 183 -7.48 15.31 -5.89
N HIS A 184 -7.63 15.33 -7.20
CA HIS A 184 -6.60 15.72 -8.18
C HIS A 184 -5.38 14.78 -8.29
N GLU A 185 -5.26 13.77 -7.41
CA GLU A 185 -4.22 12.76 -7.51
C GLU A 185 -4.41 11.83 -8.72
N LEU A 186 -3.30 11.39 -9.29
CA LEU A 186 -3.29 10.37 -10.35
C LEU A 186 -3.36 8.99 -9.73
N THR A 187 -4.60 8.55 -9.51
CA THR A 187 -4.91 7.26 -8.90
C THR A 187 -5.98 6.56 -9.72
N LEU A 188 -5.95 5.23 -9.72
CA LEU A 188 -6.92 4.42 -10.44
C LEU A 188 -8.38 4.83 -10.17
N PRO A 189 -8.83 5.09 -8.93
CA PRO A 189 -10.21 5.51 -8.70
C PRO A 189 -10.55 6.89 -9.28
N ASN A 190 -9.57 7.80 -9.33
CA ASN A 190 -9.75 9.12 -9.95
C ASN A 190 -9.75 9.03 -11.49
N LEU A 191 -8.91 8.18 -12.08
CA LEU A 191 -8.91 7.92 -13.53
C LEU A 191 -10.22 7.29 -13.98
N LEU A 192 -10.70 6.26 -13.26
CA LEU A 192 -12.03 5.66 -13.46
C LEU A 192 -13.14 6.72 -13.35
N ALA A 193 -13.09 7.59 -12.34
CA ALA A 193 -14.09 8.63 -12.19
C ALA A 193 -14.11 9.63 -13.36
N ARG A 194 -12.95 9.95 -13.97
CA ARG A 194 -12.85 10.86 -15.12
C ARG A 194 -13.52 10.27 -16.36
N VAL A 195 -13.24 9.01 -16.69
CA VAL A 195 -13.81 8.37 -17.89
C VAL A 195 -15.32 8.08 -17.76
N VAL A 196 -15.83 8.00 -16.53
CA VAL A 196 -17.26 7.75 -16.23
C VAL A 196 -18.09 9.03 -16.10
N SER A 197 -17.47 10.21 -16.00
CA SER A 197 -18.17 11.46 -15.64
C SER A 197 -19.14 11.96 -16.73
N THR A 198 -20.43 11.70 -16.58
CA THR A 198 -21.50 12.24 -17.45
C THR A 198 -21.70 13.74 -17.20
N GLY A 199 -21.49 14.61 -18.20
CA GLY A 199 -21.79 16.04 -18.19
C GLY A 199 -23.26 16.43 -17.94
N GLY A 200 -24.18 15.46 -17.80
CA GLY A 200 -25.58 15.72 -17.48
C GLY A 200 -26.22 14.72 -16.51
N GLY A 201 -25.75 14.66 -15.26
CA GLY A 201 -26.52 14.24 -14.08
C GLY A 201 -27.43 12.99 -14.22
N LYS A 202 -26.87 11.80 -14.01
CA LYS A 202 -27.59 10.63 -13.43
C LYS A 202 -26.69 9.45 -13.03
N HIS A 203 -25.43 9.40 -13.47
CA HIS A 203 -24.54 8.25 -13.19
C HIS A 203 -23.12 8.64 -12.71
N HIS A 204 -22.98 9.74 -11.97
CA HIS A 204 -21.72 10.08 -11.29
C HIS A 204 -21.46 9.15 -10.11
N ARG A 205 -20.62 8.11 -10.25
CA ARG A 205 -20.08 7.44 -9.07
C ARG A 205 -18.62 7.08 -9.26
N LYS A 206 -17.74 7.95 -8.73
CA LYS A 206 -16.38 7.57 -8.34
C LYS A 206 -16.48 6.24 -7.56
N PRO A 207 -15.65 5.22 -7.88
CA PRO A 207 -15.69 3.96 -7.17
C PRO A 207 -15.53 4.15 -5.66
N LEU A 208 -16.23 3.30 -4.89
CA LEU A 208 -16.14 3.26 -3.44
C LEU A 208 -14.88 2.51 -3.00
N GLY A 209 -14.44 2.77 -1.76
CA GLY A 209 -13.35 2.05 -1.11
C GLY A 209 -12.01 2.79 -1.07
N ALA A 210 -11.87 3.83 -1.88
CA ALA A 210 -10.68 4.67 -1.94
C ALA A 210 -10.48 5.46 -0.62
N PRO A 211 -9.39 5.24 0.12
CA PRO A 211 -9.09 6.01 1.32
C PRO A 211 -8.68 7.44 0.99
N LYS A 212 -8.75 8.34 1.96
CA LYS A 212 -8.23 9.72 1.86
C LYS A 212 -7.14 9.96 2.89
N LEU A 213 -6.29 10.96 2.67
CA LEU A 213 -5.24 11.37 3.61
C LEU A 213 -4.21 10.26 3.91
N VAL A 214 -3.43 10.47 4.96
CA VAL A 214 -2.34 9.57 5.39
C VAL A 214 -2.78 8.59 6.50
N THR A 215 -1.91 7.62 6.78
CA THR A 215 -1.85 6.83 8.02
C THR A 215 -0.43 6.82 8.58
N VAL A 216 -0.28 6.35 9.82
CA VAL A 216 1.02 5.96 10.35
C VAL A 216 1.54 4.69 9.65
N PRO A 217 2.85 4.47 9.66
CA PRO A 217 3.45 3.19 9.28
C PRO A 217 2.81 2.02 10.03
N LEU A 218 2.73 0.87 9.34
CA LEU A 218 2.21 -0.40 9.90
C LEU A 218 0.72 -0.36 10.25
N ALA A 219 -0.01 0.65 9.77
CA ALA A 219 -1.46 0.62 9.83
C ALA A 219 -1.97 -0.67 9.19
N LEU A 220 -2.94 -1.32 9.84
CA LEU A 220 -3.61 -2.50 9.31
C LEU A 220 -4.64 -2.10 8.24
N GLY A 221 -4.23 -1.30 7.26
CA GLY A 221 -5.08 -0.74 6.21
C GLY A 221 -5.89 0.51 6.59
N LYS A 222 -6.56 1.09 5.59
CA LYS A 222 -7.55 2.18 5.73
C LYS A 222 -8.60 2.03 4.64
N ASP A 223 -9.87 2.03 5.02
CA ASP A 223 -10.97 1.72 4.10
C ASP A 223 -10.68 0.40 3.35
N LEU A 224 -10.82 0.33 2.02
CA LEU A 224 -10.55 -0.88 1.24
C LEU A 224 -9.11 -0.99 0.73
N ASP A 225 -8.24 -0.07 1.13
CA ASP A 225 -6.80 -0.32 1.10
C ASP A 225 -6.42 -1.19 2.31
N ARG A 226 -6.11 -2.46 2.06
CA ARG A 226 -5.72 -3.44 3.07
C ARG A 226 -4.23 -3.76 3.05
N ALA A 227 -3.44 -3.01 2.28
CA ALA A 227 -2.00 -3.18 2.23
C ALA A 227 -1.37 -2.88 3.59
N VAL A 228 -0.31 -3.60 3.94
CA VAL A 228 0.40 -3.46 5.22
C VAL A 228 1.90 -3.41 4.95
N SER A 229 2.57 -2.35 5.43
CA SER A 229 4.01 -2.21 5.29
C SER A 229 4.75 -3.43 5.85
N GLY A 230 5.72 -3.95 5.09
CA GLY A 230 6.48 -5.16 5.41
C GLY A 230 5.77 -6.49 5.13
N ALA A 231 4.52 -6.48 4.69
CA ALA A 231 3.79 -7.71 4.37
C ALA A 231 4.46 -8.51 3.25
N ILE A 232 4.43 -9.83 3.40
CA ILE A 232 4.78 -10.80 2.37
C ILE A 232 3.53 -11.49 1.82
N VAL A 233 3.67 -12.27 0.75
CA VAL A 233 2.56 -13.01 0.13
C VAL A 233 1.76 -13.85 1.13
N GLN A 234 2.42 -14.41 2.14
CA GLN A 234 1.85 -15.26 3.18
C GLN A 234 0.88 -14.47 4.10
N ASP A 235 1.01 -13.14 4.18
CA ASP A 235 0.14 -12.28 5.00
C ASP A 235 -1.18 -11.91 4.30
N LEU A 236 -1.26 -12.08 2.98
CA LEU A 236 -2.43 -11.67 2.18
C LEU A 236 -3.73 -12.32 2.64
N SER A 237 -3.69 -13.52 3.22
CA SER A 237 -4.87 -14.17 3.77
C SER A 237 -5.55 -13.34 4.87
N LYS A 238 -4.76 -12.68 5.72
CA LYS A 238 -5.25 -11.75 6.76
C LYS A 238 -5.82 -10.48 6.12
N GLN A 239 -5.13 -9.91 5.13
CA GLN A 239 -5.61 -8.72 4.42
C GLN A 239 -6.94 -8.99 3.69
N ALA A 240 -7.06 -10.13 3.01
CA ALA A 240 -8.28 -10.56 2.33
C ALA A 240 -9.43 -10.81 3.32
N THR A 241 -9.15 -11.36 4.50
CA THR A 241 -10.16 -11.47 5.58
C THR A 241 -10.68 -10.10 5.97
N GLY A 242 -9.77 -9.14 6.22
CA GLY A 242 -10.15 -7.77 6.57
C GLY A 242 -10.96 -7.09 5.48
N LEU A 243 -10.56 -7.25 4.21
CA LEU A 243 -11.31 -6.73 3.06
C LEU A 243 -12.75 -7.25 3.04
N LEU A 244 -12.93 -8.58 3.13
CA LEU A 244 -14.24 -9.21 3.07
C LEU A 244 -15.14 -8.81 4.25
N SER A 245 -14.55 -8.67 5.45
CA SER A 245 -15.27 -8.17 6.63
C SER A 245 -15.79 -6.75 6.42
N LEU A 246 -14.97 -5.85 5.84
CA LEU A 246 -15.40 -4.49 5.54
C LEU A 246 -16.50 -4.46 4.48
N LEU A 247 -16.39 -5.29 3.43
CA LEU A 247 -17.41 -5.38 2.38
C LEU A 247 -18.79 -5.79 2.91
N ALA A 248 -18.85 -6.48 4.05
CA ALA A 248 -20.09 -6.85 4.71
C ALA A 248 -20.72 -5.71 5.56
N LEU A 249 -20.08 -4.54 5.66
CA LEU A 249 -20.56 -3.40 6.45
C LEU A 249 -21.44 -2.45 5.63
N PRO A 250 -22.32 -1.65 6.29
CA PRO A 250 -23.29 -0.78 5.61
C PRO A 250 -22.75 0.13 4.49
N PRO A 251 -21.53 0.71 4.56
CA PRO A 251 -21.01 1.53 3.48
C PRO A 251 -20.79 0.79 2.15
N TYR A 252 -20.59 -0.53 2.19
CA TYR A 252 -20.21 -1.35 1.03
C TYR A 252 -21.23 -2.47 0.72
N LEU A 253 -22.00 -2.90 1.72
CA LEU A 253 -22.97 -3.99 1.61
C LEU A 253 -23.98 -3.82 0.46
N PRO A 254 -24.53 -2.61 0.17
CA PRO A 254 -25.41 -2.42 -0.99
C PRO A 254 -24.75 -2.75 -2.34
N HIS A 255 -23.42 -2.65 -2.40
CA HIS A 255 -22.58 -2.88 -3.58
C HIS A 255 -21.85 -4.23 -3.54
N TYR A 256 -22.18 -5.10 -2.58
CA TYR A 256 -21.51 -6.39 -2.39
C TYR A 256 -21.55 -7.29 -3.64
N ARG A 257 -22.60 -7.16 -4.45
CA ARG A 257 -22.81 -7.91 -5.71
C ARG A 257 -22.44 -7.11 -6.96
N ASP A 258 -21.90 -5.90 -6.82
CA ASP A 258 -21.40 -5.11 -7.94
C ASP A 258 -19.98 -5.51 -8.34
N TRP A 259 -19.50 -5.05 -9.50
CA TRP A 259 -18.13 -5.33 -9.92
C TRP A 259 -17.12 -4.65 -9.00
N LYS A 260 -16.19 -5.46 -8.48
CA LYS A 260 -15.06 -5.06 -7.63
C LYS A 260 -13.77 -5.20 -8.43
N LEU A 261 -12.98 -4.15 -8.48
CA LEU A 261 -11.62 -4.17 -9.02
C LEU A 261 -10.63 -4.20 -7.86
N VAL A 262 -9.84 -5.27 -7.76
CA VAL A 262 -8.82 -5.43 -6.70
C VAL A 262 -7.45 -5.42 -7.32
N THR A 263 -6.58 -4.53 -6.87
CA THR A 263 -5.17 -4.57 -7.25
C THR A 263 -4.37 -5.30 -6.19
N VAL A 264 -3.57 -6.27 -6.63
CA VAL A 264 -2.66 -7.06 -5.79
C VAL A 264 -1.23 -6.79 -6.26
N LEU A 265 -0.46 -6.08 -5.42
CA LEU A 265 0.97 -5.84 -5.63
C LEU A 265 1.72 -6.25 -4.36
N ILE A 266 2.45 -7.36 -4.45
CA ILE A 266 3.01 -8.06 -3.29
C ILE A 266 4.13 -9.01 -3.74
N GLY A 267 5.12 -9.21 -2.87
CA GLY A 267 6.21 -10.16 -3.10
C GLY A 267 7.60 -9.52 -3.10
N ALA A 268 7.69 -8.20 -3.18
CA ALA A 268 8.96 -7.47 -3.04
C ALA A 268 9.63 -7.79 -1.68
N ASN A 269 8.85 -7.77 -0.59
CA ASN A 269 9.35 -8.17 0.73
C ASN A 269 9.77 -9.64 0.81
N ASN A 270 9.19 -10.55 0.00
CA ASN A 270 9.67 -11.93 -0.07
C ASN A 270 11.08 -11.97 -0.65
N LEU A 271 11.35 -11.23 -1.74
CA LEU A 271 12.68 -11.16 -2.34
C LEU A 271 13.73 -10.65 -1.34
N CYS A 272 13.36 -9.70 -0.47
CA CYS A 272 14.22 -9.21 0.60
C CYS A 272 14.58 -10.23 1.70
N ARG A 273 14.03 -11.45 1.66
CA ARG A 273 14.30 -12.54 2.61
C ARG A 273 15.12 -13.69 2.02
N VAL A 274 15.63 -13.53 0.79
CA VAL A 274 16.31 -14.57 0.02
C VAL A 274 17.47 -15.25 0.75
N CYS A 275 18.13 -14.54 1.67
CA CYS A 275 19.32 -14.97 2.38
C CYS A 275 19.03 -15.68 3.72
N PHE A 276 17.78 -15.74 4.17
CA PHE A 276 17.44 -16.37 5.46
C PHE A 276 16.12 -17.16 5.49
N ASP A 277 15.28 -17.09 4.45
CA ASP A 277 13.98 -17.79 4.45
C ASP A 277 13.69 -18.48 3.11
N ALA A 278 14.33 -19.64 2.89
CA ALA A 278 14.18 -20.41 1.64
C ALA A 278 12.72 -20.83 1.36
N HIS A 279 11.91 -21.05 2.39
CA HIS A 279 10.51 -21.44 2.24
C HIS A 279 9.64 -20.25 1.85
N ALA A 280 9.78 -19.11 2.52
CA ALA A 280 8.97 -17.93 2.21
C ALA A 280 9.28 -17.35 0.83
N VAL A 281 10.47 -17.62 0.27
CA VAL A 281 10.85 -17.16 -1.08
C VAL A 281 10.63 -18.18 -2.19
N ASN A 282 10.07 -19.36 -1.88
CA ASN A 282 9.89 -20.41 -2.88
C ASN A 282 8.72 -20.04 -3.84
N PRO A 283 8.95 -19.95 -5.16
CA PRO A 283 7.90 -19.60 -6.14
C PRO A 283 6.66 -20.50 -6.08
N VAL A 284 6.84 -21.80 -5.77
CA VAL A 284 5.73 -22.75 -5.62
C VAL A 284 4.86 -22.39 -4.41
N VAL A 285 5.49 -22.04 -3.29
CA VAL A 285 4.78 -21.59 -2.08
C VAL A 285 4.06 -20.28 -2.34
N ILE A 286 4.72 -19.33 -3.01
CA ILE A 286 4.16 -18.03 -3.37
C ILE A 286 2.91 -18.19 -4.23
N LYS A 287 2.99 -18.97 -5.32
CA LYS A 287 1.85 -19.25 -6.19
C LYS A 287 0.70 -19.90 -5.43
N ALA A 288 0.99 -20.90 -4.61
CA ALA A 288 -0.03 -21.60 -3.82
C ALA A 288 -0.74 -20.67 -2.82
N GLN A 289 0.00 -19.76 -2.17
CA GLN A 289 -0.59 -18.80 -1.23
C GLN A 289 -1.47 -17.76 -1.94
N LEU A 290 -1.03 -17.23 -3.08
CA LEU A 290 -1.86 -16.34 -3.90
C LEU A 290 -3.12 -17.05 -4.38
N ARG A 291 -3.00 -18.30 -4.89
CA ARG A 291 -4.16 -19.11 -5.29
C ARG A 291 -5.18 -19.23 -4.16
N ASN A 292 -4.73 -19.49 -2.93
CA ASN A 292 -5.62 -19.62 -1.77
C ASN A 292 -6.37 -18.30 -1.47
N VAL A 293 -5.70 -17.16 -1.60
CA VAL A 293 -6.30 -15.83 -1.44
C VAL A 293 -7.34 -15.56 -2.51
N LEU A 294 -7.00 -15.81 -3.78
CA LEU A 294 -7.92 -15.63 -4.92
C LEU A 294 -9.16 -16.53 -4.79
N LEU A 295 -8.97 -17.81 -4.45
CA LEU A 295 -10.08 -18.73 -4.17
C LEU A 295 -10.95 -18.30 -2.98
N ARG A 296 -10.37 -17.61 -1.98
CA ARG A 296 -11.14 -17.05 -0.86
C ARG A 296 -11.99 -15.87 -1.34
N LEU A 297 -11.44 -14.94 -2.11
CA LEU A 297 -12.21 -13.83 -2.69
C LEU A 297 -13.35 -14.34 -3.58
N ARG A 298 -13.03 -15.27 -4.49
CA ARG A 298 -13.97 -15.91 -5.42
C ARG A 298 -15.15 -16.57 -4.72
N ARG A 299 -14.90 -17.29 -3.61
CA ARG A 299 -15.94 -17.97 -2.84
C ARG A 299 -16.80 -17.03 -2.00
N ALA A 300 -16.23 -15.91 -1.55
CA ALA A 300 -16.91 -15.02 -0.62
C ALA A 300 -17.94 -14.12 -1.32
N ALA A 301 -17.58 -13.51 -2.44
CA ALA A 301 -18.48 -12.62 -3.19
C ALA A 301 -18.38 -12.88 -4.69
N PRO A 302 -19.44 -12.61 -5.48
CA PRO A 302 -19.36 -12.67 -6.93
C PRO A 302 -18.72 -11.40 -7.51
N ARG A 303 -18.38 -11.41 -8.79
CA ARG A 303 -18.00 -10.23 -9.60
C ARG A 303 -16.73 -9.54 -9.13
N TRP A 304 -15.61 -10.18 -9.43
CA TRP A 304 -14.27 -9.64 -9.19
C TRP A 304 -13.49 -9.56 -10.48
N ILE A 305 -12.79 -8.45 -10.64
CA ILE A 305 -11.64 -8.32 -11.53
C ILE A 305 -10.43 -8.11 -10.62
N VAL A 306 -9.41 -8.95 -10.75
CA VAL A 306 -8.20 -8.86 -9.95
C VAL A 306 -7.05 -8.47 -10.86
N ASN A 307 -6.48 -7.29 -10.66
CA ASN A 307 -5.19 -6.90 -11.23
C ASN A 307 -4.08 -7.53 -10.38
N LEU A 308 -3.49 -8.63 -10.85
CA LEU A 308 -2.31 -9.24 -10.25
C LEU A 308 -1.07 -8.62 -10.90
N MET A 309 -0.42 -7.70 -10.19
CA MET A 309 0.70 -6.94 -10.74
C MET A 309 2.00 -7.75 -10.74
N GLY A 310 2.74 -7.68 -11.84
CA GLY A 310 4.12 -8.14 -11.91
C GLY A 310 5.06 -7.30 -11.06
N LEU A 311 6.15 -7.93 -10.63
CA LEU A 311 7.20 -7.30 -9.83
C LEU A 311 8.35 -6.81 -10.71
N PHE A 312 8.82 -5.61 -10.42
CA PHE A 312 10.13 -5.15 -10.89
C PHE A 312 11.25 -5.84 -10.10
N LYS A 313 12.47 -5.75 -10.62
CA LYS A 313 13.67 -6.29 -9.97
C LYS A 313 14.08 -5.42 -8.78
N VAL A 314 13.73 -5.86 -7.57
CA VAL A 314 14.00 -5.11 -6.32
C VAL A 314 15.50 -4.88 -6.10
N ALA A 315 16.37 -5.76 -6.59
CA ALA A 315 17.83 -5.59 -6.47
C ALA A 315 18.32 -4.31 -7.18
N GLN A 316 17.71 -3.94 -8.30
CA GLN A 316 18.07 -2.73 -9.05
C GLN A 316 17.81 -1.44 -8.27
N VAL A 317 16.87 -1.45 -7.30
CA VAL A 317 16.62 -0.32 -6.39
C VAL A 317 17.87 0.00 -5.57
N PHE A 318 18.55 -1.04 -5.08
CA PHE A 318 19.77 -0.86 -4.29
C PHE A 318 20.88 -0.23 -5.12
N ASP A 319 21.08 -0.74 -6.34
CA ASP A 319 22.10 -0.24 -7.27
C ASP A 319 21.81 1.22 -7.67
N ALA A 320 20.53 1.56 -7.90
CA ALA A 320 20.08 2.93 -8.20
C ALA A 320 20.37 3.91 -7.04
N ALA A 321 20.34 3.42 -5.80
CA ALA A 321 20.55 4.21 -4.59
C ALA A 321 22.03 4.35 -4.19
N GLN A 322 22.91 3.41 -4.59
CA GLN A 322 24.32 3.40 -4.15
C GLN A 322 25.14 4.66 -4.48
N PRO A 323 24.95 5.35 -5.61
CA PRO A 323 25.71 6.57 -5.92
C PRO A 323 25.49 7.73 -4.92
N VAL A 324 24.50 7.62 -4.04
CA VAL A 324 24.05 8.70 -3.16
C VAL A 324 24.54 8.44 -1.74
N PRO A 325 25.44 9.27 -1.17
CA PRO A 325 26.03 9.01 0.15
C PRO A 325 25.00 8.87 1.28
N TYR A 326 23.93 9.67 1.22
CA TYR A 326 22.81 9.55 2.16
C TYR A 326 22.16 8.18 2.07
N CYS A 327 21.84 7.71 0.86
CA CYS A 327 21.19 6.43 0.66
C CYS A 327 22.07 5.25 1.08
N LYS A 328 23.37 5.29 0.77
CA LYS A 328 24.32 4.30 1.27
C LYS A 328 24.25 4.18 2.80
N THR A 329 24.27 5.32 3.51
CA THR A 329 24.14 5.36 4.97
C THR A 329 22.80 4.81 5.46
N VAL A 330 21.71 5.11 4.75
CA VAL A 330 20.36 4.61 5.09
C VAL A 330 20.29 3.09 4.95
N PHE A 331 20.76 2.53 3.83
CA PHE A 331 20.78 1.08 3.61
C PHE A 331 21.67 0.35 4.64
N GLU A 332 22.82 0.93 4.99
CA GLU A 332 23.73 0.40 6.01
C GLU A 332 23.12 0.40 7.42
N ARG A 333 22.21 1.33 7.74
CA ARG A 333 21.68 1.49 9.10
C ARG A 333 20.31 0.87 9.34
N PHE A 334 19.42 0.91 8.35
CA PHE A 334 18.01 0.54 8.53
C PHE A 334 17.64 -0.79 7.88
N HIS A 335 18.46 -1.30 6.96
CA HIS A 335 18.30 -2.63 6.39
C HIS A 335 16.89 -2.96 5.87
N PHE A 336 16.17 -2.02 5.23
CA PHE A 336 14.79 -2.26 4.73
C PHE A 336 14.66 -3.51 3.83
N CYS A 337 15.75 -3.90 3.17
CA CYS A 337 15.89 -5.14 2.40
C CYS A 337 17.27 -5.79 2.71
N PRO A 338 17.40 -6.64 3.75
CA PRO A 338 18.73 -7.02 4.29
C PRO A 338 19.60 -7.79 3.33
N CYS A 339 18.99 -8.62 2.49
CA CYS A 339 19.75 -9.48 1.59
C CYS A 339 20.36 -8.72 0.40
N VAL A 340 19.96 -7.46 0.18
CA VAL A 340 20.38 -6.72 -1.02
C VAL A 340 21.85 -6.30 -1.00
N GLY A 341 22.49 -6.29 0.17
CA GLY A 341 23.91 -5.92 0.29
C GLY A 341 24.88 -6.95 -0.32
N ASP A 342 24.46 -8.21 -0.41
CA ASP A 342 25.25 -9.31 -0.96
C ASP A 342 24.98 -9.54 -2.45
N ALA A 343 26.02 -9.70 -3.26
CA ALA A 343 25.90 -9.81 -4.72
C ALA A 343 25.21 -11.11 -5.16
N ALA A 344 25.53 -12.24 -4.52
CA ALA A 344 24.90 -13.52 -4.83
C ALA A 344 23.41 -13.51 -4.46
N SER A 345 23.06 -12.85 -3.35
CA SER A 345 21.68 -12.61 -2.93
C SER A 345 20.94 -11.73 -3.94
N ARG A 346 21.55 -10.66 -4.47
CA ARG A 346 20.93 -9.82 -5.53
C ARG A 346 20.65 -10.62 -6.80
N GLU A 347 21.60 -11.42 -7.27
CA GLU A 347 21.39 -12.30 -8.43
C GLU A 347 20.22 -13.26 -8.20
N ARG A 348 20.16 -13.87 -7.00
CA ARG A 348 19.06 -14.76 -6.63
C ARG A 348 17.71 -14.02 -6.51
N MET A 349 17.71 -12.77 -6.05
CA MET A 349 16.50 -11.94 -6.03
C MET A 349 15.96 -11.70 -7.44
N ASP A 350 16.83 -11.41 -8.41
CA ASP A 350 16.40 -11.19 -9.80
C ASP A 350 15.84 -12.47 -10.43
N GLN A 351 16.50 -13.60 -10.23
CA GLN A 351 15.99 -14.91 -10.68
C GLN A 351 14.63 -15.24 -10.06
N LEU A 352 14.44 -14.94 -8.78
CA LEU A 352 13.17 -15.17 -8.10
C LEU A 352 12.08 -14.17 -8.52
N ALA A 353 12.43 -12.93 -8.84
CA ALA A 353 11.49 -11.96 -9.40
C ALA A 353 10.94 -12.46 -10.74
N ASP A 354 11.82 -12.95 -11.62
CA ASP A 354 11.44 -13.54 -12.91
C ASP A 354 10.57 -14.80 -12.70
N ALA A 355 10.92 -15.66 -11.73
CA ALA A 355 10.13 -16.84 -11.39
C ALA A 355 8.76 -16.51 -10.78
N TYR A 356 8.66 -15.47 -9.95
CA TYR A 356 7.38 -15.00 -9.40
C TYR A 356 6.49 -14.45 -10.49
N ASN A 357 7.04 -13.64 -11.39
CA ASN A 357 6.32 -13.09 -12.54
C ASN A 357 5.75 -14.20 -13.43
N ALA A 358 6.55 -15.22 -13.75
CA ALA A 358 6.06 -16.41 -14.46
C ALA A 358 4.95 -17.13 -13.68
N ALA A 359 5.12 -17.30 -12.36
CA ALA A 359 4.10 -17.93 -11.52
C ALA A 359 2.80 -17.11 -11.41
N PHE A 360 2.88 -15.78 -11.47
CA PHE A 360 1.72 -14.88 -11.43
C PHE A 360 0.94 -14.94 -12.75
N ALA A 361 1.64 -14.95 -13.89
CA ALA A 361 1.03 -15.13 -15.21
C ALA A 361 0.32 -16.50 -15.29
N ASP A 362 1.02 -17.58 -14.93
CA ASP A 362 0.47 -18.94 -14.88
C ASP A 362 -0.72 -19.04 -13.91
N LEU A 363 -0.67 -18.35 -12.77
CA LEU A 363 -1.80 -18.29 -11.83
C LEU A 363 -3.01 -17.55 -12.41
N ALA A 364 -2.82 -16.49 -13.20
CA ALA A 364 -3.92 -15.79 -13.84
C ALA A 364 -4.67 -16.71 -14.82
N HIS A 365 -3.93 -17.49 -15.62
CA HIS A 365 -4.50 -18.48 -16.55
C HIS A 365 -5.38 -19.53 -15.85
N GLU A 366 -5.07 -19.92 -14.61
CA GLU A 366 -5.89 -20.88 -13.86
C GLU A 366 -7.32 -20.42 -13.53
N PHE A 367 -7.59 -19.10 -13.64
CA PHE A 367 -8.89 -18.51 -13.38
C PHE A 367 -9.63 -18.08 -14.67
N GLU A 368 -9.10 -18.45 -15.85
CA GLU A 368 -9.78 -18.19 -17.13
C GLU A 368 -11.15 -18.88 -17.22
N GLY A 369 -12.07 -18.24 -17.95
CA GLY A 369 -13.40 -18.78 -18.26
C GLY A 369 -14.43 -18.67 -17.12
N ASP A 370 -14.08 -18.14 -15.94
CA ASP A 370 -15.07 -17.85 -14.91
C ASP A 370 -15.85 -16.56 -15.22
N LYS A 371 -17.18 -16.71 -15.38
CA LYS A 371 -18.09 -15.63 -15.76
C LYS A 371 -18.16 -14.47 -14.75
N HIS A 372 -17.74 -14.66 -13.50
CA HIS A 372 -17.89 -13.67 -12.42
C HIS A 372 -16.58 -13.42 -11.65
N PHE A 373 -15.46 -14.00 -12.07
CA PHE A 373 -14.18 -13.84 -11.39
C PHE A 373 -13.06 -13.91 -12.43
N LYS A 374 -12.40 -12.79 -12.69
CA LYS A 374 -11.25 -12.75 -13.60
C LYS A 374 -10.01 -12.29 -12.86
N VAL A 375 -8.91 -12.99 -13.10
CA VAL A 375 -7.58 -12.61 -12.64
C VAL A 375 -6.79 -12.22 -13.85
N ILE A 376 -6.22 -11.02 -13.81
CA ILE A 376 -5.50 -10.42 -14.93
C ILE A 376 -4.08 -10.16 -14.46
N TYR A 377 -3.12 -10.76 -15.15
CA TYR A 377 -1.72 -10.45 -14.92
C TYR A 377 -1.35 -9.13 -15.60
N GLN A 378 -0.84 -8.17 -14.83
CA GLN A 378 -0.43 -6.85 -15.31
C GLN A 378 1.12 -6.72 -15.26
N PRO A 379 1.85 -7.04 -16.35
CA PRO A 379 3.31 -7.11 -16.39
C PRO A 379 4.03 -5.77 -16.56
N GLY A 380 3.33 -4.64 -16.52
CA GLY A 380 3.88 -3.30 -16.86
C GLY A 380 5.18 -2.86 -16.17
N PHE A 381 5.60 -3.50 -15.08
CA PHE A 381 6.83 -3.17 -14.34
C PHE A 381 7.95 -4.21 -14.46
N THR A 382 7.77 -5.23 -15.29
CA THR A 382 8.66 -6.40 -15.29
C THR A 382 9.88 -6.26 -16.19
N GLY A 383 9.80 -5.45 -17.23
CA GLY A 383 10.85 -5.31 -18.25
C GLY A 383 11.70 -4.05 -18.15
N THR A 384 11.20 -3.00 -17.48
CA THR A 384 11.97 -1.75 -17.32
C THR A 384 13.12 -1.95 -16.34
N ASP A 385 14.34 -1.69 -16.79
CA ASP A 385 15.49 -1.57 -15.89
C ASP A 385 15.36 -0.27 -15.10
N ILE A 386 15.11 -0.37 -13.80
CA ILE A 386 14.91 0.82 -12.96
C ILE A 386 16.23 1.49 -12.58
N VAL A 387 17.36 0.80 -12.72
CA VAL A 387 18.68 1.32 -12.30
C VAL A 387 19.07 2.57 -13.09
N GLN A 388 18.64 2.65 -14.36
CA GLN A 388 18.97 3.75 -15.27
C GLN A 388 18.39 5.11 -14.83
N TYR A 389 17.35 5.09 -13.99
CA TYR A 389 16.71 6.30 -13.49
C TYR A 389 17.26 6.76 -12.12
N GLY A 390 18.18 5.98 -11.55
CA GLY A 390 18.83 6.29 -10.28
C GLY A 390 17.85 6.59 -9.14
N GLN A 391 18.25 7.51 -8.26
CA GLN A 391 17.50 7.91 -7.06
C GLN A 391 16.24 8.75 -7.34
N GLU A 392 16.04 9.24 -8.56
CA GLU A 392 15.04 10.27 -8.85
C GLU A 392 13.61 9.83 -8.55
N PHE A 393 13.33 8.54 -8.74
CA PHE A 393 12.02 7.93 -8.52
C PHE A 393 11.92 7.25 -7.14
N LEU A 394 12.96 7.37 -6.31
CA LEU A 394 13.01 6.79 -4.98
C LEU A 394 12.65 7.81 -3.90
N SER A 395 12.09 7.32 -2.81
CA SER A 395 11.77 8.09 -1.62
C SER A 395 13.03 8.74 -1.06
N LYS A 396 12.97 10.04 -0.72
CA LYS A 396 14.08 10.74 -0.07
C LYS A 396 14.30 10.27 1.37
N LEU A 397 13.31 9.61 1.97
CA LEU A 397 13.40 9.07 3.32
C LEU A 397 14.29 7.84 3.36
N ASP A 398 13.93 6.80 2.61
CA ASP A 398 14.53 5.46 2.70
C ASP A 398 15.36 5.06 1.47
N CYS A 399 15.31 5.84 0.39
CA CYS A 399 15.94 5.53 -0.89
C CYS A 399 15.56 4.16 -1.46
N PHE A 400 14.39 3.66 -1.13
CA PHE A 400 13.94 2.32 -1.48
C PHE A 400 12.52 2.34 -2.06
N HIS A 401 11.56 2.92 -1.35
CA HIS A 401 10.18 2.95 -1.81
C HIS A 401 9.98 3.93 -2.97
N PRO A 402 9.01 3.68 -3.87
CA PRO A 402 8.62 4.64 -4.91
C PRO A 402 8.18 5.98 -4.31
N ASN A 403 8.71 7.08 -4.84
CA ASN A 403 8.24 8.42 -4.46
C ASN A 403 6.96 8.84 -5.21
N LEU A 404 6.54 10.10 -5.06
CA LEU A 404 5.38 10.67 -5.74
C LEU A 404 5.47 10.54 -7.27
N CYS A 405 6.62 10.85 -7.89
CA CYS A 405 6.81 10.71 -9.33
C CYS A 405 6.63 9.26 -9.77
N ALA A 406 7.29 8.34 -9.08
CA ALA A 406 7.18 6.92 -9.38
C ALA A 406 5.74 6.44 -9.25
N ASN A 407 5.01 6.88 -8.21
CA ASN A 407 3.60 6.57 -8.06
C ASN A 407 2.75 7.09 -9.23
N GLN A 408 3.00 8.30 -9.74
CA GLN A 408 2.29 8.82 -10.91
C GLN A 408 2.58 7.99 -12.18
N VAL A 409 3.84 7.59 -12.38
CA VAL A 409 4.23 6.66 -13.45
C VAL A 409 3.53 5.31 -13.26
N MET A 410 3.46 4.80 -12.03
CA MET A 410 2.79 3.53 -11.73
C MET A 410 1.29 3.58 -12.03
N ALA A 411 0.63 4.73 -11.78
CA ALA A 411 -0.77 4.94 -12.13
C ALA A 411 -0.98 4.87 -13.66
N HIS A 412 -0.08 5.50 -14.41
CA HIS A 412 -0.09 5.49 -15.88
C HIS A 412 0.09 4.07 -16.42
N VAL A 413 1.14 3.39 -15.98
CA VAL A 413 1.48 2.05 -16.46
C VAL A 413 0.35 1.07 -16.15
N LEU A 414 -0.19 1.06 -14.92
CA LEU A 414 -1.31 0.19 -14.57
C LEU A 414 -2.55 0.47 -15.43
N TRP A 415 -2.87 1.75 -15.65
CA TRP A 415 -4.02 2.15 -16.46
C TRP A 415 -3.91 1.65 -17.92
N ASN A 416 -2.76 1.88 -18.55
CA ASN A 416 -2.53 1.41 -19.92
C ASN A 416 -2.57 -0.11 -20.00
N ASN A 417 -1.94 -0.81 -19.05
CA ASN A 417 -1.94 -2.27 -19.02
C ASN A 417 -3.36 -2.86 -18.92
N MET A 418 -4.28 -2.21 -18.20
CA MET A 418 -5.69 -2.60 -18.13
C MET A 418 -6.48 -2.41 -19.45
N LEU A 419 -5.95 -1.61 -20.38
CA LEU A 419 -6.55 -1.36 -21.70
C LEU A 419 -5.88 -2.20 -22.80
N GLU A 420 -4.69 -2.72 -22.53
CA GLU A 420 -3.94 -3.54 -23.47
C GLU A 420 -4.45 -4.98 -23.46
N PRO A 421 -4.66 -5.60 -24.64
CA PRO A 421 -5.17 -6.96 -24.73
C PRO A 421 -4.18 -7.96 -24.11
N GLU A 422 -4.73 -9.05 -23.55
CA GLU A 422 -3.95 -10.16 -23.03
C GLU A 422 -2.98 -10.70 -24.09
N GLY A 423 -1.74 -10.97 -23.69
CA GLY A 423 -0.66 -11.41 -24.61
C GLY A 423 0.06 -10.29 -25.36
N ALA A 424 -0.45 -9.05 -25.35
CA ALA A 424 0.21 -7.88 -25.97
C ALA A 424 0.39 -6.71 -24.98
N LYS A 425 0.39 -7.01 -23.69
CA LYS A 425 0.61 -6.03 -22.62
C LYS A 425 2.04 -5.51 -22.64
N THR A 426 2.19 -4.21 -22.48
CA THR A 426 3.48 -3.53 -22.34
C THR A 426 4.17 -4.03 -21.07
N THR A 427 5.48 -4.25 -21.16
CA THR A 427 6.34 -4.68 -20.04
C THR A 427 7.46 -3.68 -19.73
N VAL A 428 7.74 -2.78 -20.67
CA VAL A 428 8.79 -1.75 -20.60
C VAL A 428 8.15 -0.38 -20.78
N PHE A 429 8.54 0.57 -19.93
CA PHE A 429 8.10 1.97 -19.99
C PHE A 429 9.29 2.91 -19.85
N ASP A 430 9.14 4.12 -20.37
CA ASP A 430 10.05 5.23 -20.11
C ASP A 430 9.29 6.31 -19.29
N PRO A 431 9.64 6.55 -18.02
CA PRO A 431 8.95 7.51 -17.17
C PRO A 431 9.04 8.95 -17.70
N TYR A 432 9.98 9.26 -18.60
CA TYR A 432 10.08 10.58 -19.23
C TYR A 432 9.28 10.72 -20.52
N ASN A 433 8.79 9.61 -21.09
CA ASN A 433 8.07 9.58 -22.36
C ASN A 433 6.85 8.64 -22.30
N LEU A 434 5.85 9.04 -21.52
CA LEU A 434 4.62 8.28 -21.33
C LEU A 434 3.50 8.79 -22.25
N THR A 435 2.72 7.88 -22.82
CA THR A 435 1.51 8.21 -23.61
C THR A 435 0.32 7.48 -23.03
N TRP A 436 -0.77 8.19 -22.72
CA TRP A 436 -1.98 7.59 -22.16
C TRP A 436 -2.77 6.83 -23.24
N ALA A 437 -3.20 5.62 -22.90
CA ALA A 437 -4.26 4.94 -23.62
C ALA A 437 -5.62 5.41 -23.10
N CYS A 438 -6.57 5.59 -24.01
CA CYS A 438 -7.96 5.92 -23.66
C CYS A 438 -8.88 4.77 -24.05
N PRO A 439 -9.89 4.44 -23.21
CA PRO A 439 -10.88 3.45 -23.57
C PRO A 439 -11.57 3.83 -24.89
N SER A 440 -11.78 2.85 -25.75
CA SER A 440 -12.39 3.01 -27.07
C SER A 440 -13.26 1.79 -27.39
N ARG A 441 -13.91 1.77 -28.56
CA ARG A 441 -14.63 0.57 -29.03
C ARG A 441 -13.74 -0.67 -29.11
N ASP A 442 -12.49 -0.49 -29.47
CA ASP A 442 -11.54 -1.58 -29.66
C ASP A 442 -10.83 -1.97 -28.35
N SER A 443 -10.96 -1.16 -27.30
CA SER A 443 -10.35 -1.34 -25.98
C SER A 443 -11.29 -0.84 -24.87
N MET A 444 -12.48 -1.44 -24.80
CA MET A 444 -13.52 -1.05 -23.83
C MET A 444 -13.47 -1.85 -22.52
N TYR A 445 -13.03 -3.10 -22.61
CA TYR A 445 -13.00 -4.03 -21.48
C TYR A 445 -11.70 -3.92 -20.71
N ILE A 446 -11.78 -4.21 -19.42
CA ILE A 446 -10.60 -4.37 -18.57
C ILE A 446 -9.98 -5.72 -18.93
N SER A 447 -8.78 -5.66 -19.50
CA SER A 447 -8.01 -6.83 -19.93
C SER A 447 -6.71 -6.97 -19.19
#